data_AF-A0A7C6QX02-F1
#
_entry.id   AF-A0A7C6QX02-F1
#
_cell.length_a   1.000
_cell.length_b   1.000
_cell.length_c   1.000
_cell.angle_alpha   90.00
_cell.angle_beta   90.00
_cell.angle_gamma   90.00
#
_symmetry.space_group_name_H-M   'P 1'
#
loop_
_entity.id
_entity.type
_entity.pdbx_description
1 polymer ?
#
loop_
_entity_poly.entity_id
_entity_poly.type
_entity_poly.pdbx_seq_one_letter_code
_entity_poly.pdbx_strand_id
1 'polypeptide(L)' 'MHHLSTRELLYLEDASKMFESIAKMSDFAAQNAVDPQLKSYMQSLAQEHRQWIQATGSIVNKNKLQ' A
#
# COMPACT_ATOMS: atom_id res chain seq x y z
N MET A 1 -22.80 -6.64 -4.82
CA MET A 1 -21.58 -5.81 -4.75
C MET A 1 -21.71 -4.74 -5.80
N HIS A 2 -21.62 -3.46 -5.44
CA HIS A 2 -21.64 -2.38 -6.43
C HIS A 2 -20.33 -2.44 -7.23
N HIS A 3 -20.45 -2.43 -8.56
CA HIS A 3 -19.30 -2.35 -9.46
C HIS A 3 -18.63 -1.00 -9.29
N LEU A 4 -17.30 -1.01 -9.22
CA LEU A 4 -16.54 0.23 -9.24
C LEU A 4 -16.50 0.77 -10.68
N SER A 5 -16.73 2.05 -10.82
CA SER A 5 -16.52 2.77 -12.07
C SER A 5 -15.03 2.78 -12.44
N THR A 6 -14.74 3.01 -13.72
CA THR A 6 -13.37 3.19 -14.21
C THR A 6 -12.61 4.25 -13.42
N ARG A 7 -13.29 5.34 -13.01
CA ARG A 7 -12.69 6.41 -12.23
C ARG A 7 -12.26 5.93 -10.83
N GLU A 8 -13.10 5.14 -10.16
CA GLU A 8 -12.77 4.56 -8.85
C GLU A 8 -11.63 3.54 -8.96
N LEU A 9 -11.59 2.75 -10.04
CA LEU A 9 -10.48 1.83 -10.29
C LEU A 9 -9.15 2.58 -10.51
N LEU A 10 -9.16 3.67 -11.27
CA LEU A 10 -7.97 4.52 -11.46
C LEU A 10 -7.50 5.14 -10.14
N TYR A 11 -8.42 5.58 -9.28
CA TYR A 11 -8.05 6.06 -7.95
C TYR A 11 -7.39 4.99 -7.08
N LEU A 12 -7.85 3.73 -7.16
CA LEU A 12 -7.22 2.62 -6.45
C LEU A 12 -5.82 2.32 -7.00
N GLU A 13 -5.63 2.40 -8.32
CA GLU A 13 -4.30 2.24 -8.95
C GLU A 13 -3.33 3.34 -8.53
N ASP A 14 -3.77 4.60 -8.48
CA ASP A 14 -2.93 5.72 -8.05
C ASP A 14 -2.65 5.68 -6.54
N ALA A 15 -3.64 5.33 -5.72
CA ALA A 15 -3.43 5.10 -4.28
C ALA A 15 -2.40 3.98 -4.03
N SER A 16 -2.42 2.92 -4.85
CA SER A 16 -1.43 1.84 -4.74
C SER A 16 0.00 2.33 -4.96
N LYS A 17 0.24 3.27 -5.89
CA LYS A 17 1.56 3.88 -6.10
C LYS A 17 2.00 4.71 -4.89
N MET A 18 1.07 5.44 -4.29
CA MET A 18 1.33 6.20 -3.07
C MET A 18 1.72 5.26 -1.91
N PHE A 19 0.99 4.16 -1.72
CA PHE A 19 1.32 3.16 -0.71
C PHE A 19 2.69 2.53 -0.93
N GLU A 20 3.06 2.26 -2.18
CA GLU A 20 4.39 1.75 -2.52
C GLU A 20 5.50 2.74 -2.15
N SER A 21 5.29 4.02 -2.42
CA SER A 21 6.24 5.08 -2.04
C SER A 21 6.41 5.16 -0.52
N ILE A 22 5.29 5.13 0.23
CA ILE A 22 5.33 5.16 1.70
C ILE A 22 6.02 3.92 2.26
N ALA A 23 5.75 2.73 1.71
CA ALA A 23 6.41 1.50 2.14
C ALA A 23 7.94 1.57 1.95
N LYS A 24 8.40 2.03 0.77
CA LYS A 24 9.83 2.20 0.49
C LYS A 24 10.48 3.23 1.43
N MET A 25 9.81 4.34 1.69
CA MET A 25 10.31 5.36 2.61
C MET A 25 10.39 4.83 4.06
N SER A 26 9.39 4.05 4.47
CA SER A 26 9.34 3.43 5.79
C SER A 26 10.45 2.38 5.95
N ASP A 27 10.71 1.56 4.92
CA ASP A 27 11.85 0.63 4.90
C ASP A 27 13.18 1.39 5.04
N PHE A 28 13.35 2.47 4.28
CA PHE A 28 14.55 3.32 4.35
C PHE A 28 14.72 3.92 5.75
N ALA A 29 13.64 4.48 6.33
CA ALA A 29 13.67 5.03 7.68
C ALA A 29 14.02 3.95 8.72
N ALA A 30 13.45 2.75 8.61
CA ALA A 30 13.75 1.62 9.50
C ALA A 30 15.23 1.17 9.42
N GLN A 31 15.82 1.21 8.22
CA GLN A 31 17.23 0.84 8.02
C GLN A 31 18.20 1.84 8.68
N ASN A 32 17.81 3.11 8.75
CA ASN A 32 18.63 4.20 9.31
C ASN A 32 18.30 4.55 10.77
N ALA A 33 17.21 4.00 11.31
CA ALA A 33 16.80 4.23 12.69
C ALA A 33 17.75 3.54 13.68
N VAL A 34 18.30 4.33 14.61
CA VAL A 34 19.11 3.84 15.73
C VAL A 34 18.21 3.37 16.87
N ASP A 35 17.07 4.02 17.06
CA ASP A 35 16.09 3.64 18.08
C ASP A 35 15.32 2.36 17.68
N PRO A 36 15.35 1.29 18.51
CA PRO A 36 14.69 0.02 18.19
C PRO A 36 13.17 0.11 18.05
N GLN A 37 12.52 0.99 18.82
CA GLN A 37 11.06 1.15 18.79
C GLN A 37 10.64 1.84 17.49
N LEU A 38 11.33 2.92 17.11
CA LEU A 38 11.13 3.61 15.85
C LEU A 38 11.39 2.67 14.66
N LYS A 39 12.45 1.86 14.72
CA LYS A 39 12.73 0.84 13.70
C LYS A 39 11.58 -0.14 13.54
N SER A 40 11.11 -0.73 14.63
CA SER A 40 10.00 -1.68 14.63
C SER A 40 8.69 -1.04 14.12
N TYR A 41 8.43 0.20 14.52
CA TYR A 41 7.29 0.96 14.04
C TYR A 41 7.35 1.18 12.52
N MET A 42 8.49 1.62 11.99
CA MET A 42 8.66 1.85 10.55
C MET A 42 8.56 0.56 9.73
N GLN A 43 9.06 -0.57 10.25
CA GLN A 43 8.87 -1.89 9.62
C GLN A 43 7.39 -2.29 9.59
N SER A 44 6.66 -2.04 10.68
CA SER A 44 5.22 -2.34 10.75
C SER A 44 4.45 -1.47 9.76
N LEU A 45 4.77 -0.18 9.67
CA LEU A 45 4.17 0.75 8.73
C LEU A 45 4.40 0.33 7.27
N ALA A 46 5.63 -0.11 6.93
CA ALA A 46 5.93 -0.64 5.61
C ALA A 46 5.08 -1.88 5.28
N GLN A 47 4.92 -2.78 6.26
CA GLN A 47 4.13 -4.00 6.09
C GLN A 47 2.64 -3.72 5.89
N GLU A 48 2.05 -2.80 6.67
CA GLU A 48 0.66 -2.38 6.52
C GLU A 48 0.39 -1.82 5.12
N HIS A 49 1.28 -0.98 4.61
CA HIS A 49 1.15 -0.43 3.26
C HIS A 49 1.27 -1.51 2.17
N ARG A 50 2.10 -2.54 2.35
CA ARG A 50 2.14 -3.70 1.44
C ARG A 50 0.82 -4.49 1.47
N GLN A 51 0.19 -4.63 2.63
CA GLN A 51 -1.12 -5.26 2.73
C GLN A 51 -2.18 -4.44 1.99
N TRP A 52 -2.13 -3.11 2.06
CA TRP A 52 -3.04 -2.24 1.30
C TRP A 52 -2.83 -2.35 -0.21
N ILE A 53 -1.58 -2.40 -0.69
CA ILE A 53 -1.28 -2.66 -2.12
C ILE A 53 -1.91 -3.97 -2.59
N GLN A 54 -1.78 -5.04 -1.79
CA GLN A 54 -2.38 -6.33 -2.12
C GLN A 54 -3.92 -6.27 -2.14
N ALA A 55 -4.51 -5.58 -1.15
CA ALA A 55 -5.96 -5.43 -1.04
C ALA A 55 -6.53 -4.62 -2.22
N THR A 56 -5.94 -3.47 -2.55
CA THR A 56 -6.40 -2.64 -3.67
C THR A 56 -6.19 -3.34 -5.01
N GLY A 57 -5.05 -4.01 -5.21
CA GLY A 57 -4.79 -4.84 -6.39
C GLY A 57 -5.81 -5.97 -6.55
N SER A 58 -6.22 -6.62 -5.46
CA SER A 58 -7.27 -7.66 -5.48
C SER A 58 -8.62 -7.08 -5.92
N ILE A 59 -8.99 -5.89 -5.43
CA ILE A 59 -10.24 -5.22 -5.80
C ILE A 59 -10.24 -4.85 -7.29
N VAL A 60 -9.15 -4.27 -7.78
CA VAL A 60 -9.00 -3.89 -9.20
C VAL A 60 -9.09 -5.12 -10.10
N ASN A 61 -8.38 -6.21 -9.77
CA ASN A 61 -8.38 -7.44 -10.56
C ASN A 61 -9.76 -8.12 -10.58
N LYS A 62 -10.47 -8.15 -9.45
CA LYS A 62 -11.82 -8.71 -9.37
C LYS A 62 -12.84 -7.94 -10.21
N ASN A 63 -12.68 -6.62 -10.32
CA ASN A 63 -13.56 -5.78 -11.14
C ASN A 63 -13.18 -5.79 -12.64
N LYS A 64 -11.94 -6.12 -13.01
CA LYS A 64 -11.50 -6.25 -14.43
C LYS A 64 -11.87 -7.59 -15.08
N LEU A 65 -12.10 -8.65 -14.29
CA LEU A 65 -12.41 -10.01 -14.77
C LEU A 65 -13.92 -10.30 -14.93
N GLN A 66 -14.78 -9.31 -14.68
CA GLN A 66 -16.23 -9.39 -14.86
C GLN A 66 -16.67 -8.46 -15.98
#